data_AF-A0A7S8CZP1-F1
#
_entry.id   AF-A0A7S8CZP1-F1
#
_cell.length_a   1.000
_cell.length_b   1.000
_cell.length_c   1.000
_cell.angle_alpha   90.00
_cell.angle_beta   90.00
_cell.angle_gamma   90.00
#
_symmetry.space_group_name_H-M   'P 1'
#
loop_
_entity.id
_entity.type
_entity.pdbx_description
1 polymer ?
#
loop_
_entity_poly.entity_id
_entity_poly.type
_entity_poly.pdbx_seq_one_letter_code
_entity_poly.pdbx_strand_id
1 'polypeptide(L)'
;MIKDKVKNVPTIEAIRSKLGVGVPGDNESKIFRRVVKEFHEDYKTANGTPGAVFSKWTNPTHQDALRRMAEEFLEVRGWAKRFWPDTAGSGTVKKLK
;
A
#
# COMPACT_ATOMS: atom_id res chain seq x y z
N MET A 1 22.91 21.56 -9.43
CA MET A 1 21.98 20.86 -10.36
C MET A 1 21.94 19.41 -9.90
N ILE A 2 20.83 18.72 -9.60
CA ILE A 2 19.45 18.78 -10.06
C ILE A 2 18.52 18.68 -8.83
N LYS A 3 17.67 19.68 -8.59
CA LYS A 3 16.51 19.56 -7.68
C LYS A 3 15.26 19.56 -8.56
N ASP A 4 15.14 18.56 -9.42
CA ASP A 4 13.85 18.26 -10.02
C ASP A 4 12.96 17.76 -8.88
N LYS A 5 12.21 18.71 -8.32
CA LYS A 5 11.04 18.40 -7.50
C LYS A 5 10.27 17.35 -8.27
N VAL A 6 9.96 16.25 -7.62
CA VAL A 6 9.13 15.18 -8.16
C VAL A 6 7.71 15.74 -8.33
N LYS A 7 7.49 16.54 -9.38
CA LYS A 7 6.26 17.33 -9.61
C LYS A 7 5.03 16.46 -9.86
N ASN A 8 5.22 15.14 -10.00
CA ASN A 8 4.18 14.18 -10.33
C ASN A 8 3.94 13.11 -9.26
N VAL A 9 4.60 13.19 -8.09
CA VAL A 9 4.24 12.28 -6.98
C VAL A 9 3.08 12.90 -6.22
N PRO A 10 1.90 12.24 -6.17
CA PRO A 10 0.78 12.74 -5.40
C PRO A 10 1.16 12.87 -3.92
N THR A 11 0.57 13.85 -3.23
CA THR A 11 0.76 13.97 -1.78
C THR A 11 0.29 12.70 -1.07
N ILE A 12 0.85 12.40 0.10
CA ILE A 12 0.43 11.24 0.91
C ILE A 12 -1.09 11.28 1.17
N GLU A 13 -1.65 12.47 1.36
CA GLU A 13 -3.10 12.69 1.52
C GLU A 13 -3.89 12.32 0.26
N ALA A 14 -3.42 12.73 -0.93
CA ALA A 14 -4.05 12.37 -2.19
C ALA A 14 -3.99 10.86 -2.46
N ILE A 15 -2.88 10.21 -2.10
CA ILE A 15 -2.74 8.75 -2.19
C ILE A 15 -3.73 8.07 -1.23
N ARG A 16 -3.77 8.50 0.04
CA ARG A 16 -4.70 8.01 1.05
C ARG A 16 -6.15 8.12 0.63
N SER A 17 -6.53 9.28 0.10
CA SER A 17 -7.88 9.53 -0.40
C SER A 17 -8.25 8.60 -1.55
N LYS A 18 -7.37 8.44 -2.56
CA LYS A 18 -7.60 7.52 -3.69
C LYS A 18 -7.71 6.07 -3.24
N LEU A 19 -6.92 5.68 -2.25
CA LEU A 19 -6.87 4.33 -1.73
C LEU A 19 -7.98 4.05 -0.71
N GLY A 20 -8.74 5.05 -0.26
CA GLY A 20 -9.76 4.89 0.77
C GLY A 20 -9.20 4.57 2.17
N VAL A 21 -7.92 4.86 2.42
CA VAL A 21 -7.24 4.50 3.69
C VAL A 21 -6.61 5.72 4.36
N GLY A 22 -6.51 5.68 5.68
CA GLY A 22 -5.81 6.69 6.47
C GLY A 22 -6.69 7.82 7.00
N VAL A 23 -8.02 7.67 6.94
CA VAL A 23 -8.97 8.60 7.57
C VAL A 23 -8.99 8.37 9.09
N PRO A 24 -8.80 9.41 9.92
CA PRO A 24 -8.91 9.27 11.37
C PRO A 24 -10.30 8.78 11.79
N GLY A 25 -10.34 7.79 12.69
CA GLY A 25 -11.59 7.23 13.19
C GLY A 25 -12.18 6.09 12.35
N ASP A 26 -11.82 5.99 11.07
CA ASP A 26 -12.28 4.94 10.18
C ASP A 26 -11.73 3.55 10.59
N ASN A 27 -12.64 2.57 10.68
CA ASN A 27 -12.31 1.22 11.13
C ASN A 27 -11.53 0.43 10.07
N GLU A 28 -11.84 0.62 8.77
CA GLU A 28 -11.09 -0.06 7.71
C GLU A 28 -9.65 0.47 7.64
N SER A 29 -9.45 1.78 7.81
CA SER A 29 -8.12 2.38 7.96
C SER A 29 -7.32 1.81 9.13
N LYS A 30 -7.96 1.48 10.27
CA LYS A 30 -7.30 0.82 11.41
C LYS A 30 -6.92 -0.62 11.09
N ILE A 31 -7.84 -1.37 10.48
CA ILE A 31 -7.59 -2.76 10.07
C ILE A 31 -6.45 -2.81 9.06
N PHE A 32 -6.48 -1.95 8.04
CA PHE A 32 -5.40 -1.84 7.05
C PHE A 32 -4.04 -1.59 7.69
N ARG A 33 -3.94 -0.58 8.57
CA ARG A 33 -2.68 -0.28 9.27
C ARG A 33 -2.18 -1.45 10.11
N ARG A 34 -3.08 -2.15 10.80
CA ARG A 34 -2.75 -3.34 11.60
C ARG A 34 -2.20 -4.46 10.72
N VAL A 35 -2.91 -4.80 9.65
CA VAL A 35 -2.55 -5.88 8.73
C VAL A 35 -1.23 -5.59 8.02
N VAL A 36 -0.99 -4.34 7.58
CA VAL A 36 0.30 -3.93 7.00
C VAL A 36 1.43 -4.06 8.01
N LYS A 37 1.20 -3.68 9.27
CA LYS A 37 2.19 -3.80 10.34
C LYS A 37 2.54 -5.27 10.60
N GLU A 38 1.54 -6.12 10.81
CA GLU A 38 1.72 -7.56 11.04
C GLU A 38 2.45 -8.22 9.85
N PHE A 39 2.06 -7.87 8.62
CA PHE A 39 2.76 -8.34 7.42
C PHE A 39 4.24 -7.95 7.41
N HIS A 40 4.54 -6.69 7.71
CA HIS A 40 5.91 -6.18 7.68
C HIS A 40 6.80 -6.81 8.77
N GLU A 41 6.23 -7.13 9.94
CA GLU A 41 6.92 -7.84 11.02
C GLU A 41 7.19 -9.32 10.67
N ASP A 42 6.24 -9.98 9.99
CA ASP A 42 6.36 -11.39 9.61
C ASP A 42 7.18 -11.62 8.33
N TYR A 43 7.23 -10.64 7.43
CA TYR A 43 7.82 -10.81 6.10
C TYR A 43 9.34 -11.05 6.17
N LYS A 44 9.78 -12.05 5.41
CA LYS A 44 11.18 -12.32 5.12
C LYS A 44 11.34 -12.54 3.63
N THR A 45 12.43 -12.05 3.05
CA THR A 45 12.81 -12.39 1.67
C THR A 45 13.12 -13.87 1.55
N ALA A 46 13.22 -14.38 0.32
CA ALA A 46 13.67 -15.74 0.03
C ALA A 46 15.03 -16.09 0.68
N ASN A 47 15.87 -15.08 0.93
CA ASN A 47 17.18 -15.24 1.56
C ASN A 47 17.14 -15.05 3.08
N GLY A 48 15.94 -14.99 3.68
CA GLY A 48 15.72 -14.83 5.12
C GLY A 48 15.86 -13.41 5.65
N THR A 49 16.08 -12.41 4.79
CA THR A 49 16.24 -11.01 5.21
C THR A 49 14.90 -10.43 5.69
N PRO A 50 14.79 -9.90 6.92
CA PRO A 50 13.55 -9.30 7.42
C PRO A 50 13.10 -8.10 6.59
N GLY A 51 11.79 -7.96 6.35
CA GLY A 51 11.22 -6.81 5.63
C GLY A 51 11.59 -5.46 6.23
N ALA A 52 11.71 -5.40 7.56
CA ALA A 52 12.03 -4.20 8.32
C ALA A 52 13.38 -3.54 7.99
N VAL A 53 14.30 -4.25 7.33
CA VAL A 53 15.57 -3.64 6.91
C VAL A 53 15.40 -2.73 5.69
N PHE A 54 14.32 -2.89 4.92
CA PHE A 54 14.07 -2.15 3.69
C PHE A 54 13.39 -0.81 3.96
N SER A 55 14.12 0.15 4.51
CA SER A 55 13.58 1.48 4.87
C SER A 55 14.00 2.62 3.93
N LYS A 56 15.12 2.47 3.22
CA LYS A 56 15.72 3.52 2.38
C LYS A 56 15.14 3.54 0.97
N TRP A 57 14.10 4.36 0.74
CA TRP A 57 13.48 4.50 -0.58
C TRP A 57 14.44 4.96 -1.70
N THR A 58 15.53 5.67 -1.39
CA THR A 58 16.50 6.11 -2.40
C THR A 58 17.47 5.01 -2.84
N ASN A 59 17.51 3.86 -2.15
CA ASN A 59 18.35 2.74 -2.51
C ASN A 59 17.59 1.84 -3.52
N PRO A 60 18.11 1.63 -4.74
CA PRO A 60 17.47 0.77 -5.74
C PRO A 60 17.16 -0.65 -5.23
N THR A 61 18.06 -1.24 -4.45
CA THR A 61 17.84 -2.58 -3.87
C THR A 61 16.65 -2.59 -2.90
N HIS A 62 16.48 -1.52 -2.13
CA HIS A 62 15.34 -1.40 -1.23
C HIS A 62 14.05 -1.13 -2.01
N GLN A 63 14.09 -0.34 -3.09
CA GLN A 63 12.93 -0.14 -3.95
C GLN A 63 12.44 -1.46 -4.54
N ASP A 64 13.35 -2.28 -5.07
CA ASP A 64 13.01 -3.60 -5.61
C ASP A 64 12.44 -4.53 -4.53
N ALA A 65 13.03 -4.52 -3.33
CA ALA A 65 12.51 -5.31 -2.21
C ALA A 65 11.12 -4.83 -1.76
N LEU A 66 10.90 -3.53 -1.65
CA LEU A 66 9.61 -2.94 -1.29
C LEU A 66 8.53 -3.20 -2.34
N ARG A 67 8.89 -3.20 -3.64
CA ARG A 67 7.97 -3.59 -4.72
C ARG A 67 7.55 -5.05 -4.58
N ARG A 68 8.49 -5.98 -4.37
CA ARG A 68 8.19 -7.40 -4.14
C ARG A 68 7.35 -7.62 -2.89
N MET A 69 7.63 -6.90 -1.81
CA MET A 69 6.81 -6.94 -0.59
C MET A 69 5.37 -6.49 -0.85
N ALA A 70 5.18 -5.43 -1.63
CA ALA A 70 3.86 -4.95 -1.99
C ALA A 70 3.10 -5.97 -2.86
N GLU A 71 3.77 -6.58 -3.85
CA GLU A 71 3.18 -7.64 -4.69
C GLU A 71 2.79 -8.86 -3.84
N GLU A 72 3.63 -9.32 -2.92
CA GLU A 72 3.30 -10.44 -2.02
C GLU A 72 2.12 -10.10 -1.10
N PHE A 73 2.11 -8.89 -0.54
CA PHE A 73 1.02 -8.43 0.30
C PHE A 73 -0.31 -8.42 -0.45
N LEU A 74 -0.32 -7.83 -1.65
CA LEU A 74 -1.51 -7.62 -2.45
C LEU A 74 -2.03 -8.92 -3.06
N GLU A 75 -1.16 -9.65 -3.76
CA GLU A 75 -1.54 -10.77 -4.63
C GLU A 75 -1.44 -12.11 -3.91
N VAL A 76 -0.29 -12.39 -3.27
CA VAL A 76 -0.02 -13.71 -2.67
C VAL A 76 -0.83 -13.90 -1.39
N ARG A 77 -0.86 -12.90 -0.52
CA ARG A 77 -1.71 -12.90 0.69
C ARG A 77 -3.14 -12.47 0.41
N GLY A 78 -3.44 -12.00 -0.80
CA GLY A 78 -4.79 -11.69 -1.27
C GLY A 78 -5.41 -10.45 -0.64
N TRP A 79 -4.63 -9.58 0.02
CA TRP A 79 -5.18 -8.38 0.65
C TRP A 79 -5.73 -7.35 -0.34
N ALA A 80 -5.31 -7.42 -1.61
CA ALA A 80 -5.88 -6.60 -2.69
C ALA A 80 -7.40 -6.75 -2.75
N LYS A 81 -7.91 -7.99 -2.73
CA LYS A 81 -9.36 -8.26 -2.81
C LYS A 81 -10.16 -7.71 -1.63
N ARG A 82 -9.53 -7.58 -0.45
CA ARG A 82 -10.18 -7.04 0.74
C ARG A 82 -10.26 -5.51 0.68
N PHE A 83 -9.14 -4.86 0.40
CA PHE A 83 -9.04 -3.40 0.51
C PHE A 83 -9.36 -2.68 -0.80
N TRP A 84 -9.17 -3.34 -1.94
CA TRP A 84 -9.48 -2.85 -3.28
C TRP A 84 -10.16 -3.95 -4.11
N PRO A 85 -11.38 -4.38 -3.73
CA PRO A 85 -12.12 -5.36 -4.51
C PRO A 85 -12.37 -4.81 -5.93
N ASP A 86 -12.26 -5.68 -6.94
CA ASP A 86 -12.64 -5.34 -8.31
C ASP A 86 -14.14 -4.99 -8.33
N THR A 87 -14.45 -3.70 -8.27
CA THR A 87 -15.83 -3.19 -8.30
C THR A 87 -16.45 -3.23 -9.70
N ALA A 88 -15.79 -3.86 -10.68
CA ALA A 88 -16.26 -4.06 -12.05
C ALA A 88 -17.60 -4.83 -12.16
N GLY A 89 -18.16 -5.33 -11.05
CA GLY A 89 -19.44 -6.04 -11.01
C GLY A 89 -20.52 -5.49 -10.06
N SER A 90 -20.32 -4.39 -9.32
CA SER A 90 -21.36 -3.86 -8.42
C SER A 90 -21.73 -2.44 -8.77
N GLY A 91 -22.32 -2.30 -9.97
CA GLY A 91 -23.09 -1.12 -10.32
C GLY A 91 -24.29 -0.97 -9.39
N THR A 92 -24.17 -0.14 -8.36
CA THR A 92 -25.27 0.70 -7.88
C THR A 92 -24.69 2.05 -7.46
N VAL A 93 -24.30 2.85 -8.45
CA VAL A 93 -24.23 4.29 -8.24
C VAL A 93 -25.68 4.73 -8.06
N LYS A 94 -26.13 4.89 -6.81
CA LYS A 94 -27.39 5.57 -6.53
C LYS A 94 -27.22 7.00 -7.05
N LYS A 95 -27.85 7.30 -8.20
CA LYS A 95 -28.09 8.68 -8.63
C LYS A 95 -28.81 9.37 -7.46
N LEU A 96 -28.11 10.31 -6.81
CA LEU A 96 -28.77 11.28 -5.95
C LEU A 96 -29.67 12.13 -6.85
N LYS A 97 -30.94 12.20 -6.45
CA LYS A 97 -32.01 12.97 -7.10
C LYS A 97 -31.89 14.44 -6.75
#